data_AF-A0AAW2SE16-F1
#
_entry.id   AF-A0AAW2SE16-F1
#
_cell.length_a   1.000
_cell.length_b   1.000
_cell.length_c   1.000
_cell.angle_alpha   90.00
_cell.angle_beta   90.00
_cell.angle_gamma   90.00
#
_symmetry.space_group_name_H-M   'P 1'
#
loop_
_entity.id
_entity.type
_entity.pdbx_description
1 polymer ?
#
loop_
_entity_poly.entity_id
_entity_poly.type
_entity_poly.pdbx_seq_one_letter_code
_entity_poly.pdbx_strand_id
1 'polypeptide(L)'
;MFLTAMAANPLAANLTASTINMPIGWMDWAKAAIVPGLVSLIVVPLLLYIIYPPTVKSSPDAPKLAKEKLEKMGPMSKNEIIMAGTLLLTDVACLIACSILNVDALAY
;
A
#
# COMPACT_ATOMS: atom_id res chain seq x y z
N MET A 1 -8.09 6.52 -0.95
CA MET A 1 -8.50 6.09 -2.31
C MET A 1 -9.21 4.74 -2.28
N PHE A 2 -8.64 3.70 -1.67
CA PHE A 2 -9.27 2.37 -1.65
C PHE A 2 -10.10 2.13 -0.39
N LEU A 3 -11.29 1.57 -0.56
CA LEU A 3 -12.18 1.19 0.54
C LEU A 3 -11.55 0.09 1.41
N THR A 4 -10.72 -0.78 0.83
CA THR A 4 -10.05 -1.90 1.53
C THR A 4 -8.69 -1.55 2.15
N ALA A 5 -8.30 -0.27 2.13
CA ALA A 5 -6.96 0.14 2.61
C ALA A 5 -6.78 -0.02 4.13
N MET A 6 -7.85 0.11 4.91
CA MET A 6 -7.83 -0.05 6.37
C MET A 6 -9.19 -0.51 6.90
N ALA A 7 -9.21 -1.17 8.05
CA ALA A 7 -10.44 -1.73 8.65
C ALA A 7 -11.52 -0.68 8.95
N ALA A 8 -11.16 0.57 9.21
CA ALA A 8 -12.13 1.63 9.49
C ALA A 8 -12.95 2.04 8.25
N ASN A 9 -12.44 1.81 7.03
CA ASN A 9 -13.12 2.26 5.81
C ASN A 9 -14.38 1.41 5.52
N PRO A 10 -14.33 0.06 5.50
CA PRO A 10 -15.55 -0.74 5.37
C PRO A 10 -16.50 -0.58 6.56
N LEU A 11 -15.98 -0.34 7.78
CA LEU A 11 -16.80 0.00 8.93
C LEU A 11 -17.60 1.29 8.69
N ALA A 12 -16.98 2.34 8.13
CA ALA A 12 -17.70 3.55 7.78
C ALA A 12 -18.78 3.31 6.71
N ALA A 13 -18.46 2.52 5.67
CA ALA A 13 -19.42 2.15 4.63
C ALA A 13 -20.64 1.40 5.19
N ASN A 14 -20.41 0.49 6.15
CA ASN A 14 -21.47 -0.20 6.88
C ASN A 14 -22.36 0.74 7.68
N LEU A 15 -21.76 1.66 8.43
CA LEU A 15 -22.51 2.59 9.24
C LEU A 15 -23.44 3.43 8.36
N THR A 16 -23.00 3.89 7.19
CA THR A 16 -23.88 4.58 6.23
C THR A 16 -24.99 3.68 5.69
N ALA A 17 -24.72 2.41 5.43
CA ALA A 17 -25.75 1.46 5.00
C ALA A 17 -26.80 1.23 6.11
N SER A 18 -26.39 1.02 7.36
CA SER A 18 -27.29 0.69 8.47
C SER A 18 -28.01 1.89 9.09
N THR A 19 -27.43 3.09 9.06
CA THR A 19 -27.98 4.27 9.76
C THR A 19 -28.79 5.18 8.86
N ILE A 20 -28.37 5.36 7.61
CA ILE A 20 -29.02 6.29 6.66
C ILE A 20 -29.48 5.60 5.37
N ASN A 21 -29.43 4.27 5.31
CA ASN A 21 -29.82 3.45 4.16
C ASN A 21 -29.12 3.85 2.84
N MET A 22 -27.87 4.31 2.93
CA MET A 22 -27.05 4.68 1.78
C MET A 22 -25.85 3.74 1.69
N PRO A 23 -25.93 2.64 0.93
CA PRO A 23 -24.80 1.75 0.71
C PRO A 23 -23.76 2.43 -0.17
N ILE A 24 -22.50 2.39 0.26
CA ILE A 24 -21.36 2.92 -0.51
C ILE A 24 -20.52 1.74 -0.99
N GLY A 25 -20.52 1.51 -2.30
CA GLY A 25 -19.70 0.47 -2.92
C GLY A 25 -18.24 0.87 -3.04
N TRP A 26 -17.38 -0.12 -3.33
CA TRP A 26 -15.95 0.10 -3.54
C TRP A 26 -15.69 1.13 -4.66
N MET A 27 -16.43 1.03 -5.76
CA MET A 27 -16.27 1.94 -6.92
C MET A 27 -16.71 3.37 -6.60
N ASP A 28 -17.75 3.56 -5.81
CA ASP A 28 -18.23 4.89 -5.43
C ASP A 28 -17.23 5.57 -4.51
N TRP A 29 -16.72 4.82 -3.53
CA TRP A 29 -15.63 5.28 -2.66
C TRP A 29 -14.39 5.65 -3.47
N ALA A 30 -13.96 4.79 -4.41
CA ALA A 30 -12.79 5.04 -5.23
C ALA A 30 -12.94 6.30 -6.10
N LYS A 31 -14.09 6.48 -6.77
CA LYS A 31 -14.39 7.67 -7.57
C LYS A 31 -14.39 8.95 -6.73
N ALA A 32 -14.98 8.91 -5.54
CA ALA A 32 -14.99 10.07 -4.64
C ALA A 32 -13.60 10.38 -4.08
N ALA A 33 -12.83 9.35 -3.72
CA ALA A 33 -11.56 9.50 -3.01
C ALA A 33 -10.33 9.66 -3.92
N ILE A 34 -10.44 9.42 -5.24
CA ILE A 34 -9.28 9.47 -6.15
C ILE A 34 -8.72 10.89 -6.29
N VAL A 35 -9.59 11.89 -6.49
CA VAL A 35 -9.15 13.29 -6.66
C VAL A 35 -8.45 13.82 -5.40
N PRO A 36 -9.06 13.80 -4.20
CA PRO A 36 -8.36 14.24 -2.98
C PRO A 36 -7.15 13.35 -2.64
N GLY A 37 -7.21 12.05 -2.96
CA GLY A 37 -6.10 11.12 -2.75
C GLY A 37 -4.87 11.46 -3.58
N LEU A 38 -5.04 11.74 -4.88
CA LEU A 38 -3.95 12.14 -5.77
C LEU A 38 -3.38 13.50 -5.37
N VAL A 39 -4.24 14.46 -4.99
CA VAL A 39 -3.79 15.75 -4.46
C VAL A 39 -2.93 15.54 -3.21
N SER A 40 -3.38 14.69 -2.28
CA SER A 40 -2.62 14.35 -1.07
C SER A 40 -1.27 13.69 -1.38
N LEU A 41 -1.20 12.81 -2.38
CA LEU A 41 0.05 12.15 -2.77
C LEU A 41 1.12 13.12 -3.28
N ILE A 42 0.73 14.29 -3.77
CA ILE A 42 1.65 15.34 -4.21
C ILE A 42 1.90 16.33 -3.08
N VAL A 43 0.84 16.83 -2.46
CA VAL A 43 0.91 17.91 -1.47
C VAL A 43 1.61 17.46 -0.20
N VAL A 44 1.32 16.27 0.32
CA VAL A 44 1.89 15.81 1.59
C VAL A 44 3.41 15.66 1.51
N PRO A 45 4.02 14.98 0.51
CA PRO A 45 5.47 14.94 0.38
C PRO A 45 6.11 16.32 0.20
N LEU A 46 5.49 17.22 -0.57
CA LEU A 46 6.00 18.58 -0.77
C LEU A 46 5.99 19.39 0.53
N LEU A 47 4.91 19.32 1.31
CA LEU A 47 4.83 19.96 2.61
C LEU A 47 5.87 19.40 3.57
N LEU A 48 6.02 18.07 3.63
CA LEU A 48 7.06 17.43 4.45
C LEU A 48 8.46 17.87 4.02
N TYR A 49 8.72 18.01 2.72
CA TYR A 49 10.01 18.48 2.22
C TYR A 49 10.33 19.94 2.62
N ILE A 50 9.32 20.78 2.79
CA ILE A 50 9.48 22.18 3.21
C ILE A 50 9.62 22.29 4.74
N ILE A 51 8.76 21.58 5.49
CA ILE A 51 8.70 21.67 6.96
C ILE A 51 9.85 20.90 7.60
N TYR A 52 10.15 19.70 7.08
CA TYR A 52 11.20 18.81 7.54
C TYR A 52 12.16 18.50 6.39
N PRO A 53 12.91 19.50 5.91
CA PRO A 53 13.80 19.29 4.79
C PRO A 53 14.82 18.19 5.13
N PRO A 54 15.00 17.20 4.24
CA PRO A 54 15.97 16.15 4.48
C PRO A 54 17.36 16.76 4.55
N THR A 55 18.17 16.25 5.48
CA THR A 55 19.56 16.69 5.68
C THR A 55 20.45 16.38 4.48
N VAL A 56 20.13 15.32 3.73
CA VAL A 56 20.81 14.94 2.49
C VAL A 56 19.83 15.03 1.33
N LYS A 57 19.99 16.05 0.48
CA LYS A 57 19.11 16.31 -0.68
C LYS A 57 19.65 15.76 -2.00
N SER A 58 20.97 15.55 -2.08
CA SER A 58 21.63 14.95 -3.23
C SER A 58 22.74 14.06 -2.74
N SER A 59 22.80 12.84 -3.27
CA SER A 59 23.90 11.91 -3.05
C SER A 59 24.35 11.41 -4.42
N PRO A 60 25.23 12.16 -5.12
CA PRO A 60 25.71 11.78 -6.45
C PRO A 60 26.48 10.45 -6.42
N ASP A 61 27.03 10.08 -5.26
CA ASP A 61 27.71 8.81 -5.05
C ASP A 61 26.76 7.65 -4.73
N ALA A 62 25.47 7.89 -4.43
CA ALA A 62 24.53 6.82 -4.05
C ALA A 62 24.39 5.73 -5.13
N PRO A 63 24.29 6.03 -6.45
CA PRO A 63 24.22 5.00 -7.47
C PRO A 63 25.51 4.16 -7.55
N LYS A 64 26.66 4.82 -7.45
CA LYS A 64 27.97 4.16 -7.47
C LYS A 64 28.14 3.26 -6.24
N LEU A 65 27.81 3.77 -5.06
CA LEU A 65 27.85 3.03 -3.80
C LEU A 65 26.86 1.86 -3.80
N ALA A 66 25.65 2.02 -4.33
CA ALA A 66 24.67 0.95 -4.45
C ALA A 66 25.20 -0.18 -5.34
N LYS A 67 25.83 0.14 -6.48
CA LYS A 67 26.45 -0.85 -7.37
C LYS A 67 27.61 -1.58 -6.69
N GLU A 68 28.53 -0.86 -6.06
CA GLU A 68 29.65 -1.45 -5.32
C GLU A 68 29.18 -2.36 -4.17
N LYS A 69 28.11 -1.97 -3.47
CA LYS A 69 27.52 -2.78 -2.39
C LYS A 69 26.84 -4.02 -2.94
N LEU A 70 26.11 -3.90 -4.05
CA LEU A 70 25.47 -5.05 -4.71
C LEU A 70 26.50 -6.06 -5.23
N GLU A 71 27.59 -5.58 -5.84
CA GLU A 71 28.71 -6.42 -6.28
C GLU A 71 29.38 -7.14 -5.09
N LYS A 72 29.54 -6.46 -3.95
CA LYS A 72 30.06 -7.08 -2.71
C LYS A 72 29.11 -8.10 -2.08
N MET A 73 27.80 -7.92 -2.22
CA MET A 73 26.78 -8.87 -1.73
C MET A 73 26.78 -10.16 -2.58
N GLY A 74 27.08 -10.04 -3.88
CA GLY A 74 27.14 -11.19 -4.78
C GLY A 74 25.74 -11.69 -5.18
N PRO A 75 25.65 -12.89 -5.79
CA PRO A 75 24.38 -13.47 -6.20
C PRO A 75 23.50 -13.80 -4.99
N MET A 76 22.18 -13.69 -5.15
CA MET A 76 21.23 -14.05 -4.08
C MET A 76 21.48 -15.48 -3.58
N SER A 77 21.59 -15.60 -2.27
CA SER A 77 21.69 -16.87 -1.57
C SER A 77 20.40 -17.67 -1.69
N LYS A 78 20.51 -19.00 -1.49
CA LYS A 78 19.33 -19.88 -1.45
C LYS A 78 18.30 -19.42 -0.41
N ASN A 79 18.75 -18.88 0.71
CA ASN A 79 17.87 -18.41 1.79
C ASN A 79 17.11 -17.14 1.39
N GLU A 80 17.73 -16.20 0.67
CA GLU A 80 17.05 -15.01 0.16
C GLU A 80 15.98 -15.37 -0.89
N ILE A 81 16.29 -16.34 -1.75
CA ILE A 81 15.34 -16.86 -2.74
C ILE A 81 14.17 -17.56 -2.06
N ILE A 82 14.44 -18.40 -1.05
CA ILE A 82 13.38 -19.07 -0.27
C ILE A 82 12.53 -18.02 0.44
N MET A 83 13.13 -17.03 1.09
CA MET A 83 12.40 -15.96 1.78
C MET A 83 11.50 -15.18 0.83
N ALA A 84 12.04 -14.70 -0.30
CA ALA A 84 11.27 -14.00 -1.32
C ALA A 84 10.14 -14.88 -1.89
N GLY A 85 10.43 -16.16 -2.15
CA GLY A 85 9.44 -17.13 -2.59
C GLY A 85 8.32 -17.36 -1.56
N THR A 86 8.66 -17.49 -0.28
CA THR A 86 7.67 -17.67 0.79
C THR A 86 6.83 -16.41 0.99
N LEU A 87 7.40 -15.21 0.90
CA LEU A 87 6.65 -13.96 0.99
C LEU A 87 5.60 -13.88 -0.12
N LEU A 88 6.01 -14.10 -1.38
CA LEU A 88 5.10 -14.07 -2.52
C LEU A 88 4.04 -15.18 -2.44
N LEU A 89 4.44 -16.39 -2.04
CA LEU A 89 3.51 -17.50 -1.88
C LEU A 89 2.49 -17.20 -0.79
N THR A 90 2.92 -16.69 0.36
CA THR A 90 2.03 -16.35 1.46
C THR A 90 1.09 -15.22 1.09
N ASP A 91 1.56 -14.17 0.41
CA ASP A 91 0.71 -13.06 -0.04
C ASP A 91 -0.36 -13.55 -1.02
N VAL A 92 0.02 -14.33 -2.04
CA VAL A 92 -0.92 -14.87 -3.02
C VAL A 92 -1.87 -15.89 -2.39
N ALA A 93 -1.37 -16.80 -1.56
CA ALA A 93 -2.18 -17.79 -0.86
C ALA A 93 -3.18 -17.11 0.07
N CYS A 94 -2.79 -16.03 0.76
CA CYS A 94 -3.67 -15.24 1.61
C CYS A 94 -4.78 -14.58 0.79
N LEU A 95 -4.47 -13.98 -0.37
CA LEU A 95 -5.49 -13.38 -1.24
C LEU A 95 -6.51 -14.41 -1.76
N ILE A 96 -6.05 -15.61 -2.13
CA ILE A 96 -6.94 -16.69 -2.57
C ILE A 96 -7.73 -17.28 -1.41
N ALA A 97 -7.12 -17.45 -0.24
CA ALA A 97 -7.82 -17.94 0.95
C ALA A 97 -8.90 -16.95 1.41
N CYS A 98 -8.63 -15.64 1.39
CA CYS A 98 -9.61 -14.61 1.71
C CYS A 98 -10.85 -14.71 0.81
N SER A 99 -10.68 -14.95 -0.50
CA SER A 99 -11.83 -15.09 -1.42
C SER A 99 -12.60 -16.39 -1.23
N ILE A 100 -11.94 -17.51 -0.90
CA ILE A 100 -12.61 -18.79 -0.64
C ILE A 100 -13.35 -18.77 0.71
N LEU A 101 -12.75 -18.17 1.74
CA LEU A 101 -13.31 -18.12 3.08
C LEU A 101 -14.41 -17.05 3.23
N ASN A 102 -14.71 -16.31 2.16
CA ASN A 102 -15.68 -15.22 2.13
C ASN A 102 -15.40 -14.17 3.23
N VAL A 103 -14.12 -14.03 3.59
CA VAL A 103 -13.61 -13.00 4.52
C VAL A 103 -13.33 -11.75 3.70
N ASP A 104 -14.30 -11.35 2.90
CA ASP A 104 -14.28 -10.07 2.22
C ASP A 104 -14.77 -9.03 3.22
N ALA A 105 -13.96 -7.99 3.44
CA ALA A 105 -14.39 -6.84 4.24
C ALA A 105 -15.62 -6.11 3.65
N LEU A 106 -16.09 -6.56 2.47
CA LEU A 106 -17.19 -6.03 1.68
C LEU A 106 -18.37 -7.00 1.56
N ALA A 107 -18.39 -8.11 2.33
CA ALA A 107 -19.51 -9.05 2.34
C ALA A 107 -20.76 -8.40 2.96
N TYR A 108 -21.49 -7.63 2.16
CA TYR A 108 -22.84 -7.11 2.41
C TYR A 108 -23.72 -7.41 1.21
#